data_AF-A0AAN6Y9G2-F1
#
_entry.id   AF-A0AAN6Y9G2-F1
#
_cell.length_a   1.000
_cell.length_b   1.000
_cell.length_c   1.000
_cell.angle_alpha   90.00
_cell.angle_beta   90.00
_cell.angle_gamma   90.00
#
_symmetry.space_group_name_H-M   'P 1'
#
loop_
_entity.id
_entity.type
_entity.pdbx_description
1 polymer ?
#
loop_
_entity_poly.entity_id
_entity_poly.type
_entity_poly.pdbx_seq_one_letter_code
_entity_poly.pdbx_strand_id
1 'polypeptide(L)'
;MWLCNVKVGDAACTPDILDEFSDISDSCLSNISVMVRSSIVTEQGDQQLIYEAYSNFIQGLFELMDSVAETAPVLIELDKQAEFRIPAAVHEVAGVVDALLYQVMAVFPTGTSYSQQAANQKSQADTHFRQAVHAFHLATANTGTPYSNTTVV
;
A
#
# COMPACT_ATOMS: atom_id res chain seq x y z
N MET A 1 8.51 -8.54 -8.90
CA MET A 1 9.12 -7.61 -9.89
C MET A 1 8.43 -7.82 -11.23
N TRP A 2 7.23 -7.26 -11.36
CA TRP A 2 6.40 -7.32 -12.57
C TRP A 2 5.92 -5.89 -12.87
N LEU A 3 6.88 -4.97 -12.95
CA LEU A 3 6.60 -3.61 -13.37
C LEU A 3 6.38 -3.67 -14.87
N CYS A 4 5.12 -3.56 -15.28
CA CYS A 4 4.67 -3.17 -16.60
C CYS A 4 5.53 -3.70 -17.77
N ASN A 5 5.03 -4.75 -18.43
CA ASN A 5 5.42 -5.05 -19.81
C ASN A 5 4.80 -4.01 -20.79
N VAL A 6 4.67 -2.76 -20.34
CA VAL A 6 4.05 -1.64 -21.04
C VAL A 6 5.14 -1.03 -21.90
N LYS A 7 4.88 -0.99 -23.21
CA LYS A 7 5.70 -0.22 -24.14
C LYS A 7 5.81 1.19 -23.60
N VAL A 8 7.03 1.63 -23.32
CA VAL A 8 7.35 3.00 -22.93
C VAL A 8 6.60 3.96 -23.87
N GLY A 9 5.56 4.63 -23.36
CA GLY A 9 4.78 5.61 -24.12
C GLY A 9 3.24 5.45 -24.16
N ASP A 10 2.61 4.50 -23.46
CA ASP A 10 1.15 4.37 -23.48
C ASP A 10 0.51 4.84 -22.15
N ALA A 11 -0.48 5.73 -22.23
CA ALA A 11 -1.26 6.24 -21.08
C ALA A 11 -2.10 5.14 -20.38
N ALA A 12 -2.07 3.92 -20.91
CA ALA A 12 -2.70 2.72 -20.37
C ALA A 12 -2.06 2.21 -19.05
N CYS A 13 -0.84 2.63 -18.73
CA CYS A 13 -0.14 2.20 -17.51
C CYS A 13 -0.87 2.63 -16.22
N THR A 14 -1.43 3.85 -16.19
CA THR A 14 -2.10 4.37 -14.99
C THR A 14 -3.37 3.58 -14.65
N PRO A 15 -4.30 3.30 -15.60
CA PRO A 15 -5.40 2.37 -15.36
C PRO A 15 -4.95 1.01 -14.79
N ASP A 16 -3.93 0.37 -15.36
CA ASP A 16 -3.47 -0.95 -14.91
C ASP A 16 -2.99 -0.93 -13.44
N ILE A 17 -2.26 0.13 -13.04
CA ILE A 17 -1.82 0.31 -11.64
C ILE A 17 -3.02 0.49 -10.70
N LEU A 18 -4.04 1.23 -11.14
CA LEU A 18 -5.24 1.46 -10.34
C LEU A 18 -6.07 0.18 -10.19
N ASP A 19 -6.15 -0.63 -11.24
CA ASP A 19 -6.82 -1.94 -11.20
C ASP A 19 -6.08 -2.88 -10.22
N GLU A 20 -4.74 -2.93 -10.26
CA GLU A 20 -3.96 -3.72 -9.30
C GLU A 20 -4.18 -3.27 -7.85
N PHE A 21 -4.27 -1.96 -7.60
CA PHE A 21 -4.62 -1.44 -6.27
C PHE A 21 -6.03 -1.83 -5.83
N SER A 22 -6.98 -1.88 -6.76
CA SER A 22 -8.32 -2.41 -6.50
C SER A 22 -8.26 -3.90 -6.14
N ASP A 23 -7.51 -4.69 -6.88
CA ASP A 23 -7.36 -6.14 -6.64
C ASP A 23 -6.70 -6.43 -5.28
N ILE A 24 -5.69 -5.64 -4.89
CA ILE A 24 -5.08 -5.71 -3.56
C ILE A 24 -6.12 -5.40 -2.48
N SER A 25 -6.93 -4.37 -2.68
CA SER A 25 -7.98 -3.99 -1.73
C SER A 25 -9.02 -5.10 -1.58
N ASP A 26 -9.50 -5.66 -2.69
CA ASP A 26 -10.47 -6.76 -2.69
C ASP A 26 -9.92 -8.03 -2.04
N SER A 27 -8.65 -8.36 -2.30
CA SER A 27 -7.96 -9.47 -1.64
C SER A 27 -7.87 -9.27 -0.13
N CYS A 28 -7.54 -8.05 0.33
CA CYS A 28 -7.50 -7.71 1.74
C CYS A 28 -8.89 -7.81 2.39
N LEU A 29 -9.94 -7.27 1.76
CA LEU A 29 -11.32 -7.37 2.25
C LEU A 29 -11.80 -8.82 2.33
N SER A 30 -11.46 -9.63 1.34
CA SER A 30 -11.74 -11.07 1.34
C SER A 30 -11.08 -11.77 2.53
N ASN A 31 -9.80 -11.49 2.78
CA ASN A 31 -9.08 -12.05 3.92
C ASN A 31 -9.67 -11.59 5.26
N ILE A 32 -10.04 -10.31 5.40
CA ILE A 32 -10.72 -9.79 6.60
C ILE A 32 -12.01 -10.58 6.85
N SER A 33 -12.80 -10.85 5.80
CA SER A 33 -14.07 -11.58 5.93
C SER A 33 -13.90 -13.00 6.49
N VAL A 34 -12.77 -13.64 6.20
CA VAL A 34 -12.42 -14.98 6.72
C VAL A 34 -11.84 -14.92 8.12
N MET A 35 -11.06 -13.87 8.42
CA MET A 35 -10.40 -13.70 9.72
C MET A 35 -11.30 -13.10 10.80
N VAL A 36 -12.47 -12.57 10.43
CA VAL A 36 -13.40 -11.99 11.40
C VAL A 36 -13.78 -13.04 12.44
N ARG A 37 -13.69 -12.67 13.73
CA ARG A 37 -13.94 -13.56 14.89
C ARG A 37 -12.90 -14.66 15.11
N SER A 38 -11.72 -14.58 14.50
CA SER A 38 -10.61 -15.45 14.90
C SER A 38 -10.29 -15.27 16.39
N SER A 39 -10.06 -16.39 17.08
CA SER A 39 -9.65 -16.39 18.47
C SER A 39 -8.17 -16.03 18.61
N ILE A 40 -7.79 -15.59 19.81
CA ILE A 40 -6.38 -15.38 20.16
C ILE A 40 -5.62 -16.72 20.04
N VAL A 41 -4.45 -16.67 19.44
CA VAL A 41 -3.58 -17.84 19.22
C VAL A 41 -2.72 -18.06 20.46
N THR A 42 -2.92 -19.18 21.14
CA THR A 42 -2.21 -19.50 22.39
C THR A 42 -0.92 -20.27 22.17
N GLU A 43 -0.84 -21.05 21.10
CA GLU A 43 0.31 -21.87 20.78
C GLU A 43 1.45 -21.04 20.19
N GLN A 44 2.65 -21.18 20.74
CA GLN A 44 3.80 -20.36 20.32
C GLN A 44 4.23 -20.65 18.88
N GLY A 45 4.15 -21.91 18.44
CA GLY A 45 4.48 -22.30 17.07
C GLY A 45 3.57 -21.63 16.04
N ASP A 46 2.27 -21.56 16.33
CA ASP A 46 1.29 -20.93 15.45
C ASP A 46 1.47 -19.40 15.42
N GLN A 47 1.82 -18.79 16.56
CA GLN A 47 2.17 -17.36 16.59
C GLN A 47 3.36 -17.05 15.68
N GLN A 48 4.39 -17.90 15.68
CA GLN A 48 5.56 -17.72 14.81
C GLN A 48 5.17 -17.79 13.33
N LEU A 49 4.39 -18.80 12.94
CA LEU A 49 3.95 -18.98 11.54
C LEU A 49 3.13 -17.79 11.04
N ILE A 50 2.19 -17.32 11.86
CA ILE A 50 1.35 -16.16 11.53
C ILE A 50 2.22 -14.90 11.43
N TYR A 51 3.14 -14.70 12.36
CA TYR A 51 4.04 -13.56 12.33
C TYR A 51 4.96 -13.56 11.10
N GLU A 52 5.47 -14.72 10.68
CA GLU A 52 6.28 -14.83 9.47
C GLU A 52 5.47 -14.47 8.21
N ALA A 53 4.25 -15.01 8.07
CA ALA A 53 3.36 -14.68 6.97
C ALA A 53 3.01 -13.17 6.95
N TYR A 54 2.70 -12.61 8.12
CA TYR A 54 2.43 -11.19 8.31
C TYR A 54 3.64 -10.32 7.92
N SER A 55 4.84 -10.69 8.36
CA SER A 55 6.08 -9.97 8.05
C SER A 55 6.40 -10.01 6.55
N ASN A 56 6.20 -11.15 5.89
CA ASN A 56 6.41 -11.28 4.44
C ASN A 56 5.43 -10.42 3.65
N PHE A 57 4.16 -10.38 4.08
CA PHE A 57 3.16 -9.50 3.47
C PHE A 57 3.54 -8.02 3.62
N ILE A 58 3.91 -7.59 4.83
CA ILE A 58 4.34 -6.21 5.08
C ILE A 58 5.58 -5.85 4.25
N GLN A 59 6.56 -6.74 4.15
CA GLN A 59 7.74 -6.51 3.33
C GLN A 59 7.35 -6.28 1.85
N GLY A 60 6.40 -7.06 1.34
CA GLY A 60 5.85 -6.83 0.00
C GLY A 60 5.19 -5.46 -0.16
N LEU A 61 4.50 -4.97 0.89
CA LEU A 61 3.92 -3.62 0.89
C LEU A 61 4.99 -2.53 0.89
N PHE A 62 6.11 -2.70 1.60
CA PHE A 62 7.23 -1.75 1.58
C PHE A 62 7.78 -1.63 0.16
N GLU A 63 8.10 -2.76 -0.46
CA GLU A 63 8.66 -2.81 -1.81
C GLU A 63 7.69 -2.24 -2.85
N LEU A 64 6.39 -2.52 -2.72
CA LEU A 64 5.38 -1.95 -3.60
C LEU A 64 5.29 -0.43 -3.45
N MET A 65 5.17 0.09 -2.23
CA MET A 65 5.04 1.52 -1.98
C MET A 65 6.31 2.30 -2.34
N ASP A 66 7.49 1.74 -2.09
CA ASP A 66 8.76 2.34 -2.50
C ASP A 66 8.86 2.38 -4.03
N SER A 67 8.46 1.31 -4.72
CA SER A 67 8.43 1.29 -6.18
C SER A 67 7.44 2.30 -6.77
N VAL A 68 6.27 2.47 -6.13
CA VAL A 68 5.28 3.50 -6.49
C VAL A 68 5.86 4.90 -6.28
N ALA A 69 6.58 5.12 -5.17
CA ALA A 69 7.24 6.40 -4.89
C ALA A 69 8.31 6.73 -5.95
N GLU A 70 9.14 5.77 -6.32
CA GLU A 70 10.22 5.93 -7.31
C GLU A 70 9.69 6.21 -8.72
N THR A 71 8.52 5.68 -9.06
CA THR A 71 7.91 5.82 -10.39
C THR A 71 7.09 7.11 -10.56
N ALA A 72 6.88 7.88 -9.48
CA ALA A 72 6.04 9.08 -9.50
C ALA A 72 6.39 10.09 -10.61
N PRO A 73 7.66 10.47 -10.86
CA PRO A 73 7.99 11.43 -11.91
C PRO A 73 7.61 10.93 -13.31
N VAL A 74 7.84 9.64 -13.57
CA VAL A 74 7.58 9.00 -14.86
C VAL A 74 6.07 8.92 -15.11
N LEU A 75 5.30 8.51 -14.09
CA LEU A 75 3.86 8.37 -14.21
C LEU A 75 3.16 9.72 -14.43
N ILE A 76 3.62 10.79 -13.77
CA ILE A 76 3.12 12.15 -13.98
C ILE A 76 3.51 12.71 -15.36
N GLU A 77 4.66 12.31 -15.90
CA GLU A 77 5.05 12.67 -17.27
C GLU A 77 4.12 12.03 -18.31
N LEU A 78 3.81 10.74 -18.13
CA LEU A 78 2.96 9.96 -19.02
C LEU A 78 1.47 10.31 -18.91
N ASP A 79 0.96 10.51 -17.70
CA ASP A 79 -0.42 10.89 -17.42
C ASP A 79 -0.46 11.97 -16.34
N LYS A 80 -0.85 13.19 -16.73
CA LYS A 80 -0.96 14.31 -15.79
C LYS A 80 -2.00 14.04 -14.69
N GLN A 81 -3.00 13.19 -14.92
CA GLN A 81 -3.97 12.83 -13.88
C GLN A 81 -3.40 11.85 -12.85
N ALA A 82 -2.26 11.20 -13.12
CA ALA A 82 -1.60 10.32 -12.16
C ALA A 82 -1.18 11.07 -10.89
N GLU A 83 -0.94 12.38 -10.99
CA GLU A 83 -0.60 13.25 -9.86
C GLU A 83 -1.69 13.29 -8.77
N PHE A 84 -2.94 12.96 -9.12
CA PHE A 84 -4.07 12.90 -8.18
C PHE A 84 -4.62 11.49 -8.00
N ARG A 85 -4.77 10.74 -9.10
CA ARG A 85 -5.44 9.44 -9.09
C ARG A 85 -4.64 8.38 -8.32
N ILE A 86 -3.33 8.35 -8.52
CA ILE A 86 -2.48 7.36 -7.85
C ILE A 86 -2.42 7.63 -6.34
N PRO A 87 -2.16 8.86 -5.86
CA PRO A 87 -2.23 9.16 -4.43
C PRO A 87 -3.58 8.83 -3.78
N ALA A 88 -4.69 9.10 -4.48
CA ALA A 88 -6.03 8.74 -3.99
C ALA A 88 -6.18 7.22 -3.82
N ALA A 89 -5.79 6.44 -4.83
CA ALA A 89 -5.84 4.98 -4.74
C ALA A 89 -4.87 4.41 -3.69
N VAL A 90 -3.69 4.98 -3.52
CA VAL A 90 -2.75 4.62 -2.44
C VAL A 90 -3.40 4.84 -1.06
N HIS A 91 -4.17 5.92 -0.88
CA HIS A 91 -4.92 6.15 0.35
C HIS A 91 -6.03 5.12 0.58
N GLU A 92 -6.74 4.71 -0.47
CA GLU A 92 -7.78 3.68 -0.40
C GLU A 92 -7.17 2.33 0.01
N VAL A 93 -6.11 1.89 -0.69
CA VAL A 93 -5.38 0.66 -0.35
C VAL A 93 -4.85 0.73 1.09
N ALA A 94 -4.27 1.86 1.49
CA ALA A 94 -3.75 2.04 2.84
C ALA A 94 -4.84 1.79 3.90
N GLY A 95 -6.05 2.32 3.70
CA GLY A 95 -7.16 2.14 4.64
C GLY A 95 -7.61 0.68 4.77
N VAL A 96 -7.69 -0.04 3.65
CA VAL A 96 -8.11 -1.45 3.64
C VAL A 96 -7.02 -2.36 4.20
N VAL A 97 -5.76 -2.13 3.82
CA VAL A 97 -4.60 -2.84 4.36
C VAL A 97 -4.50 -2.61 5.87
N ASP A 98 -4.70 -1.39 6.35
CA ASP A 98 -4.70 -1.06 7.77
C ASP A 98 -5.72 -1.90 8.55
N ALA A 99 -6.94 -2.02 8.02
CA ALA A 99 -7.99 -2.87 8.61
C ALA A 99 -7.57 -4.35 8.69
N LEU A 100 -6.93 -4.87 7.63
CA LEU A 100 -6.40 -6.24 7.62
C LEU A 100 -5.29 -6.40 8.67
N LEU A 101 -4.33 -5.48 8.72
CA LEU A 101 -3.20 -5.55 9.66
C LEU A 101 -3.71 -5.51 11.10
N TYR A 102 -4.70 -4.67 11.44
CA TYR A 102 -5.32 -4.68 12.76
C TYR A 102 -6.02 -6.02 13.07
N GLN A 103 -6.69 -6.62 12.09
CA GLN A 103 -7.36 -7.92 12.27
C GLN A 103 -6.35 -9.05 12.51
N VAL A 104 -5.20 -9.04 11.80
CA VAL A 104 -4.11 -10.00 12.04
C VAL A 104 -3.46 -9.74 13.39
N MET A 105 -3.15 -8.49 13.72
CA MET A 105 -2.53 -8.13 15.01
C MET A 105 -3.40 -8.56 16.20
N ALA A 106 -4.72 -8.51 16.07
CA ALA A 106 -5.66 -8.90 17.12
C ALA A 106 -5.61 -10.39 17.50
N VAL A 107 -5.02 -11.25 16.65
CA VAL A 107 -4.90 -12.69 16.97
C VAL A 107 -3.73 -12.98 17.92
N PHE A 108 -2.76 -12.05 18.05
CA PHE A 108 -1.64 -12.22 18.96
C PHE A 108 -2.06 -11.90 20.41
N PRO A 109 -1.62 -12.70 21.40
CA PRO A 109 -1.86 -12.35 22.79
C PRO A 109 -1.18 -11.02 23.15
N THR A 110 -1.89 -10.18 23.91
CA THR A 110 -1.41 -8.86 24.32
C THR A 110 -0.15 -8.96 25.18
N GLY A 111 0.82 -8.06 24.96
CA GLY A 111 2.04 -7.99 25.77
C GLY A 111 3.10 -9.03 25.40
N THR A 112 2.88 -9.79 24.33
CA THR A 112 3.88 -10.70 23.75
C THR A 112 4.83 -9.96 22.81
N SER A 113 6.01 -10.55 22.57
CA SER A 113 6.98 -10.04 21.59
C SER A 113 6.37 -9.91 20.19
N TYR A 114 5.57 -10.89 19.76
CA TYR A 114 4.91 -10.86 18.45
C TYR A 114 3.90 -9.72 18.33
N SER A 115 3.09 -9.47 19.37
CA SER A 115 2.16 -8.34 19.35
C SER A 115 2.86 -6.98 19.21
N GLN A 116 4.02 -6.81 19.85
CA GLN A 116 4.82 -5.58 19.78
C GLN A 116 5.54 -5.44 18.43
N GLN A 117 6.14 -6.52 17.93
CA GLN A 117 6.83 -6.52 16.65
C GLN A 117 5.86 -6.28 15.50
N ALA A 118 4.67 -6.90 15.53
CA ALA A 118 3.65 -6.69 14.51
C ALA A 118 3.18 -5.23 14.47
N ALA A 119 3.00 -4.60 15.64
CA ALA A 119 2.68 -3.18 15.74
C ALA A 119 3.79 -2.28 15.19
N ASN A 120 5.05 -2.61 15.45
CA ASN A 120 6.19 -1.86 14.92
C ASN A 120 6.25 -1.93 13.39
N GLN A 121 6.06 -3.11 12.81
CA GLN A 121 6.03 -3.30 11.36
C GLN A 121 4.85 -2.59 10.70
N LYS A 122 3.68 -2.58 11.35
CA LYS A 122 2.51 -1.81 10.91
C LYS A 122 2.81 -0.32 10.84
N SER A 123 3.46 0.23 11.87
CA SER A 123 3.86 1.65 11.87
C SER A 123 4.89 1.98 10.77
N GLN A 124 5.71 1.02 10.37
CA GLN A 124 6.61 1.16 9.22
C GLN A 124 5.81 1.17 7.93
N ALA A 125 4.84 0.26 7.76
CA ALA A 125 3.95 0.22 6.59
C ALA A 125 3.23 1.55 6.39
N ASP A 126 2.65 2.10 7.46
CA ASP A 126 2.01 3.42 7.43
C ASP A 126 2.96 4.52 6.92
N THR A 127 4.26 4.40 7.21
CA THR A 127 5.27 5.36 6.75
C THR A 127 5.55 5.22 5.27
N HIS A 128 5.69 3.99 4.76
CA HIS A 128 5.87 3.74 3.32
C HIS A 128 4.67 4.24 2.49
N PHE A 129 3.43 3.98 2.95
CA PHE A 129 2.23 4.52 2.29
C PHE A 129 2.23 6.06 2.25
N ARG A 130 2.59 6.73 3.36
CA ARG A 130 2.71 8.20 3.38
C ARG A 130 3.82 8.71 2.46
N GLN A 131 4.96 8.01 2.41
CA GLN A 131 6.08 8.37 1.56
C GLN A 131 5.73 8.25 0.08
N ALA A 132 5.00 7.20 -0.32
CA ALA A 132 4.50 7.05 -1.69
C ALA A 132 3.62 8.23 -2.12
N VAL A 133 2.62 8.60 -1.32
CA VAL A 133 1.79 9.78 -1.58
C VAL A 133 2.63 11.07 -1.66
N HIS A 134 3.54 11.24 -0.71
CA HIS A 134 4.40 12.43 -0.67
C HIS A 134 5.30 12.54 -1.91
N ALA A 135 5.79 11.42 -2.44
CA ALA A 135 6.61 11.42 -3.65
C ALA A 135 5.86 11.98 -4.86
N PHE A 136 4.58 11.67 -5.03
CA PHE A 136 3.74 12.25 -6.08
C PHE A 136 3.53 13.76 -5.90
N HIS A 137 3.25 14.21 -4.67
CA HIS A 137 3.13 15.64 -4.40
C HIS A 137 4.44 16.39 -4.66
N LEU A 138 5.58 15.81 -4.27
CA LEU A 138 6.89 16.41 -4.50
C LEU A 138 7.23 16.43 -6.01
N ALA A 139 6.97 15.34 -6.72
CA ALA A 139 7.18 15.26 -8.16
C ALA A 139 6.34 16.31 -8.90
N THR A 140 5.07 16.46 -8.52
CA THR A 140 4.15 17.49 -9.04
C THR A 140 4.68 18.90 -8.82
N ALA A 141 5.10 19.21 -7.59
CA ALA A 141 5.62 20.52 -7.23
C ALA A 141 6.89 20.91 -8.01
N ASN A 142 7.66 19.92 -8.47
CA ASN A 142 8.86 20.12 -9.27
C ASN A 142 8.59 20.23 -10.79
N THR A 143 7.33 20.09 -11.23
CA THR A 143 6.98 20.30 -12.65
C THR A 143 6.89 21.80 -13.00
N GLY A 144 7.11 22.15 -14.27
CA GLY A 144 7.03 23.56 -14.73
C GLY A 144 5.63 24.17 -14.68
N THR A 145 4.59 23.33 -14.56
CA THR A 145 3.19 23.74 -14.41
C THR A 145 2.53 22.85 -13.33
N PRO A 146 2.83 23.06 -12.04
CA PRO A 146 2.27 22.26 -10.96
C PRO A 146 0.74 22.32 -10.95
N TYR A 147 0.08 21.20 -10.66
CA TYR A 147 -1.38 21.13 -10.53
C TYR A 147 -2.12 21.61 -11.78
N SER A 148 -1.59 21.26 -12.96
CA SER A 148 -2.07 21.76 -14.27
C SER A 148 -3.55 21.49 -14.57
N ASN A 149 -4.23 20.60 -13.82
CA ASN A 149 -5.67 20.38 -13.94
C ASN A 149 -6.54 21.40 -13.16
N THR A 150 -5.94 22.24 -12.30
CA THR A 150 -6.68 23.29 -11.60
C THR A 150 -6.93 24.43 -12.58
N THR A 151 -8.17 24.52 -13.05
CA THR A 151 -8.61 25.64 -13.86
C THR A 151 -8.50 26.91 -13.00
N VAL A 152 -7.66 27.85 -13.44
CA VAL A 152 -7.63 29.21 -12.90
C VAL A 152 -9.00 29.81 -13.23
N VAL A 153 -9.87 29.93 -12.23
CA VAL A 153 -11.13 30.67 -12.34
C VAL A 153 -10.86 32.15 -12.18
#